data_AF-A0A9E1P9X7-F1
#
_entry.id   AF-A0A9E1P9X7-F1
#
_cell.length_a   1.000
_cell.length_b   1.000
_cell.length_c   1.000
_cell.angle_alpha   90.00
_cell.angle_beta   90.00
_cell.angle_gamma   90.00
#
_symmetry.space_group_name_H-M   'P 1'
#
loop_
_entity.id
_entity.type
_entity.pdbx_description
1 polymer ?
#
loop_
_entity_poly.entity_id
_entity_poly.type
_entity_poly.pdbx_seq_one_letter_code
_entity_poly.pdbx_strand_id
1 'polypeptide(L)'
;MITASVFFSMILGHWYLNVINLPITLLKRSIVVFSLLLVVRTLWDVIYMSIESVTDSYGISYNLWAFTFEFDGFLLAIAMFMGNVVPLILNLFIWKTLKLQATQSATGLIYVSVLSILFGDLLFKYYLLKFGFLL
;
A
#
# COMPACT_ATOMS: atom_id res chain seq x y z
N MET A 1 4.59 11.82 3.24
CA MET A 1 4.30 12.11 1.81
C MET A 1 3.23 11.20 1.21
N ILE A 2 3.21 9.89 1.49
CA ILE A 2 2.17 8.94 1.00
C ILE A 2 0.75 9.32 1.41
N THR A 3 0.52 9.76 2.66
CA THR A 3 -0.81 10.11 3.17
C THR A 3 -1.43 11.30 2.45
N ALA A 4 -0.63 12.31 2.11
CA ALA A 4 -1.10 13.46 1.34
C ALA A 4 -1.53 13.07 -0.09
N SER A 5 -0.80 12.14 -0.74
CA SER A 5 -1.17 11.61 -2.06
C SER A 5 -2.45 10.76 -2.00
N VAL A 6 -2.66 10.07 -0.89
CA VAL A 6 -3.86 9.28 -0.60
C VAL A 6 -5.09 10.19 -0.45
N PHE A 7 -5.00 11.23 0.37
CA PHE A 7 -6.09 12.20 0.53
C PHE A 7 -6.38 12.95 -0.78
N PHE A 8 -5.35 13.32 -1.54
CA PHE A 8 -5.52 13.93 -2.86
C PHE A 8 -6.27 13.00 -3.83
N SER A 9 -5.89 11.72 -3.88
CA SER A 9 -6.58 10.71 -4.70
C SER A 9 -8.02 10.48 -4.24
N MET A 10 -8.28 10.56 -2.93
CA MET A 10 -9.60 10.38 -2.33
C MET A 10 -10.56 11.53 -2.68
N ILE A 11 -10.08 12.77 -2.63
CA ILE A 11 -10.83 13.97 -3.03
C ILE A 11 -11.09 13.98 -4.53
N LEU A 12 -10.09 13.60 -5.34
CA LEU A 12 -10.22 13.59 -6.80
C LEU A 12 -11.26 12.55 -7.29
N GLY A 13 -11.34 11.37 -6.66
CA GLY A 13 -12.36 10.38 -7.01
C GLY A 13 -13.79 10.83 -6.70
N HIS A 14 -13.99 11.68 -5.67
CA HIS A 14 -15.31 12.16 -5.29
C HIS A 14 -15.83 13.20 -6.30
N TRP A 15 -14.92 14.00 -6.86
CA TRP A 15 -15.22 14.89 -7.99
C TRP A 15 -15.52 14.12 -9.28
N TYR A 16 -14.91 12.95 -9.49
CA TYR A 16 -15.17 12.10 -10.65
C TYR A 16 -16.55 11.43 -10.62
N LEU A 17 -17.09 11.16 -9.43
CA LEU A 17 -18.46 10.67 -9.26
C LEU A 17 -19.51 11.76 -9.48
N ASN A 18 -19.16 13.04 -9.29
CA ASN A 18 -20.10 14.15 -9.35
C ASN A 18 -20.07 14.92 -10.69
N VAL A 19 -19.00 14.77 -11.48
CA VAL A 19 -18.83 15.45 -12.79
C VAL A 19 -18.64 14.43 -13.91
N ILE A 20 -19.72 14.17 -14.65
CA ILE A 20 -19.75 13.34 -15.85
C ILE A 20 -19.13 14.13 -17.01
N ASN A 21 -17.82 13.97 -17.23
CA ASN A 21 -17.05 14.22 -18.48
C ASN A 21 -15.54 14.46 -18.24
N LEU A 22 -14.94 13.91 -17.18
CA LEU A 22 -13.50 14.05 -16.99
C LEU A 22 -12.71 13.16 -17.98
N PRO A 23 -11.64 13.70 -18.60
CA PRO A 23 -10.90 12.97 -19.62
C PRO A 23 -10.10 11.82 -19.00
N ILE A 24 -10.25 10.63 -19.59
CA ILE A 24 -9.62 9.36 -19.18
C ILE A 24 -8.08 9.47 -19.11
N THR A 25 -7.49 10.45 -19.81
CA THR A 25 -6.05 10.73 -19.82
C THR A 25 -5.51 11.15 -18.45
N LEU A 26 -6.29 11.88 -17.64
CA LEU A 26 -5.88 12.28 -16.28
C LEU A 26 -5.86 11.06 -15.34
N LEU A 27 -6.90 10.22 -15.39
CA LEU A 27 -6.99 9.01 -14.59
C LEU A 27 -5.84 8.06 -14.91
N LYS A 28 -5.54 7.87 -16.19
CA LYS A 28 -4.43 7.03 -16.67
C LYS A 28 -3.07 7.53 -16.17
N ARG A 29 -2.82 8.85 -16.20
CA ARG A 29 -1.57 9.43 -15.66
C ARG A 29 -1.47 9.25 -14.15
N SER A 30 -2.55 9.48 -13.42
CA SER A 30 -2.57 9.29 -11.95
C SER A 30 -2.30 7.84 -11.55
N ILE A 31 -2.82 6.87 -12.31
CA ILE A 31 -2.59 5.44 -12.05
C ILE A 31 -1.16 5.04 -12.37
N VAL A 32 -0.54 5.59 -13.42
CA VAL A 32 0.88 5.36 -13.70
C VAL A 32 1.76 5.89 -12.58
N VAL A 33 1.51 7.11 -12.09
CA VAL A 33 2.23 7.69 -10.95
C VAL A 33 2.01 6.86 -9.68
N PHE A 34 0.76 6.48 -9.39
CA PHE A 34 0.43 5.61 -8.27
C PHE A 34 1.16 4.26 -8.35
N SER A 35 1.15 3.62 -9.53
CA SER A 35 1.84 2.36 -9.78
C SER A 35 3.35 2.48 -9.55
N LEU A 36 3.97 3.58 -10.01
CA LEU A 36 5.40 3.80 -9.86
C LEU A 36 5.77 3.99 -8.38
N LEU A 37 5.01 4.80 -7.65
CA LEU A 37 5.20 5.02 -6.22
C LEU A 37 5.01 3.72 -5.42
N LEU A 38 4.02 2.90 -5.79
CA LEU A 38 3.72 1.63 -5.15
C LEU A 38 4.88 0.64 -5.37
N VAL A 39 5.43 0.54 -6.59
CA VAL A 39 6.60 -0.31 -6.86
C VAL A 39 7.82 0.15 -6.04
N VAL A 40 8.12 1.45 -6.03
CA VAL A 40 9.23 1.99 -5.23
C VAL A 40 9.04 1.68 -3.74
N ARG A 41 7.82 1.84 -3.21
CA ARG A 41 7.49 1.47 -1.83
C ARG A 41 7.70 -0.02 -1.57
N THR A 42 7.17 -0.89 -2.42
CA THR A 42 7.30 -2.35 -2.23
C THR A 42 8.75 -2.81 -2.24
N LEU A 43 9.59 -2.21 -3.10
CA LEU A 43 11.03 -2.49 -3.12
C LEU A 43 11.72 -2.03 -1.84
N TRP A 44 11.37 -0.82 -1.37
CA TRP A 44 11.90 -0.28 -0.12
C TRP A 44 11.55 -1.18 1.08
N ASP A 45 10.28 -1.59 1.21
CA ASP A 45 9.81 -2.46 2.28
C ASP A 45 10.53 -3.83 2.28
N VAL A 46 10.73 -4.42 1.09
CA VAL A 46 11.43 -5.71 0.95
C VAL A 46 12.92 -5.60 1.29
N ILE A 47 13.58 -4.52 0.87
CA ILE A 47 14.99 -4.25 1.20
C ILE A 47 15.14 -4.06 2.71
N TYR A 48 14.27 -3.25 3.33
CA TYR A 48 14.28 -3.02 4.77
C TYR A 48 14.07 -4.31 5.57
N MET A 49 13.09 -5.14 5.20
CA MET A 49 12.87 -6.45 5.83
C MET A 49 14.09 -7.39 5.74
N SER A 50 14.95 -7.20 4.73
CA SER A 50 16.11 -8.08 4.52
C SER A 50 17.36 -7.61 5.26
N ILE A 51 17.43 -6.34 5.65
CA ILE A 51 18.57 -5.74 6.33
C ILE A 51 18.37 -5.71 7.85
N GLU A 52 17.15 -5.45 8.30
CA GLU A 52 16.86 -5.27 9.72
C GLU A 52 16.71 -6.61 10.46
N SER A 53 17.21 -6.65 11.69
CA SER A 53 17.11 -7.81 12.58
C SER A 53 16.45 -7.41 13.90
N VAL A 54 15.49 -8.22 14.35
CA VAL A 54 14.72 -8.01 15.56
C VAL A 54 15.38 -8.73 16.71
N THR A 55 15.80 -8.00 17.75
CA THR A 55 16.20 -8.60 19.02
C THR A 55 14.97 -8.78 19.89
N ASP A 56 14.61 -10.04 20.15
CA ASP A 56 13.50 -10.37 21.04
C ASP A 56 13.84 -10.00 22.51
N SER A 57 12.85 -9.95 23.41
CA SER A 57 13.01 -9.65 24.84
C SER A 57 13.96 -10.62 25.56
N TYR A 58 14.25 -11.77 24.95
CA TYR A 58 15.21 -12.78 25.42
C TYR A 58 16.64 -12.60 24.87
N GLY A 59 16.91 -11.52 24.10
CA GLY A 59 18.23 -11.20 23.56
C GLY A 59 18.64 -11.98 22.31
N ILE A 60 17.71 -12.73 21.69
CA ILE A 60 17.96 -13.49 20.46
C ILE A 60 17.65 -12.58 19.27
N SER A 61 18.62 -12.44 18.36
CA SER A 61 18.46 -11.67 17.12
C SER A 61 17.85 -12.56 16.04
N TYR A 62 16.62 -12.28 15.65
CA TYR A 62 15.94 -12.93 14.52
C TYR A 62 15.97 -12.02 13.30
N ASN A 63 16.08 -12.64 12.11
CA ASN A 63 15.82 -11.93 10.87
C ASN A 63 14.33 -11.55 10.81
N LEU A 64 13.98 -10.38 10.29
CA LEU A 64 12.59 -9.87 10.22
C LEU A 64 11.65 -10.85 9.50
N TRP A 65 12.18 -11.60 8.52
CA TRP A 65 11.47 -12.69 7.85
C TRP A 65 11.11 -13.85 8.79
N ALA A 66 12.01 -14.24 9.69
CA ALA A 66 11.75 -15.30 10.66
C ALA A 66 10.76 -14.82 11.73
N PHE A 67 10.92 -13.58 12.19
CA PHE A 67 10.00 -12.93 13.13
C PHE A 67 8.57 -12.86 12.59
N THR A 68 8.39 -12.65 11.27
CA THR A 68 7.07 -12.61 10.61
C THR A 68 6.26 -13.91 10.79
N PHE A 69 6.93 -15.05 10.96
CA PHE A 69 6.29 -16.35 11.17
C PHE A 69 6.03 -16.66 12.65
N GLU A 70 6.52 -15.84 13.58
CA GLU A 70 6.22 -15.95 15.00
C GLU A 70 4.87 -15.31 15.33
N PHE A 71 4.30 -15.70 16.47
CA PHE A 71 2.99 -15.20 16.91
C PHE A 71 3.00 -13.67 17.09
N ASP A 72 4.12 -13.10 17.54
CA ASP A 72 4.31 -11.66 17.70
C ASP A 72 4.53 -10.92 16.38
N GLY A 73 4.97 -11.58 15.30
CA GLY A 73 5.17 -10.99 13.97
C GLY A 73 4.03 -11.25 12.98
N PHE A 74 2.99 -12.00 13.35
CA PHE A 74 1.87 -12.30 12.46
C PHE A 74 1.13 -11.04 11.93
N LEU A 75 0.97 -10.01 12.76
CA LEU A 75 0.38 -8.74 12.29
C LEU A 75 1.28 -8.01 11.28
N LEU A 76 2.60 -8.23 11.31
CA LEU A 76 3.53 -7.73 10.30
C LEU A 76 3.30 -8.43 8.96
N ALA A 77 3.03 -9.75 8.97
CA ALA A 77 2.67 -10.50 7.77
C ALA A 77 1.39 -9.94 7.13
N ILE A 78 0.38 -9.63 7.96
CA ILE A 78 -0.86 -9.00 7.52
C ILE A 78 -0.58 -7.58 6.97
N ALA A 79 0.29 -6.81 7.62
CA ALA A 79 0.67 -5.48 7.15
C ALA A 79 1.34 -5.52 5.77
N MET A 80 2.26 -6.47 5.55
CA MET A 80 2.88 -6.75 4.25
C MET A 80 1.84 -7.14 3.20
N PHE A 81 0.93 -8.05 3.54
CA PHE A 81 -0.11 -8.51 2.63
C PHE A 81 -1.04 -7.35 2.21
N MET A 82 -1.55 -6.60 3.19
CA MET A 82 -2.49 -5.50 2.95
C MET A 82 -1.81 -4.28 2.32
N GLY A 83 -0.58 -3.97 2.73
CA GLY A 83 0.16 -2.80 2.26
C GLY A 83 0.79 -2.96 0.87
N ASN A 84 1.15 -4.18 0.48
CA ASN A 84 1.92 -4.45 -0.74
C ASN A 84 1.17 -5.36 -1.72
N VAL A 85 0.75 -6.56 -1.29
CA VAL A 85 0.16 -7.57 -2.19
C VAL A 85 -1.21 -7.12 -2.73
N VAL A 86 -2.11 -6.71 -1.86
CA VAL A 86 -3.46 -6.25 -2.23
C VAL A 86 -3.42 -5.09 -3.25
N PRO A 87 -2.69 -3.98 -3.00
CA PRO A 87 -2.67 -2.87 -3.94
C PRO A 87 -1.92 -3.19 -5.25
N LEU A 88 -0.97 -4.13 -5.28
CA LEU A 88 -0.38 -4.66 -6.51
C LEU A 88 -1.42 -5.39 -7.38
N ILE A 89 -2.20 -6.28 -6.78
CA ILE A 89 -3.26 -7.02 -7.47
C ILE A 89 -4.33 -6.05 -7.97
N LEU A 90 -4.75 -5.10 -7.14
CA LEU A 90 -5.75 -4.10 -7.52
C LEU A 90 -5.26 -3.20 -8.65
N ASN A 91 -3.98 -2.84 -8.68
CA ASN A 91 -3.38 -2.09 -9.78
C ASN A 91 -3.52 -2.81 -11.12
N LEU A 92 -3.30 -4.14 -11.16
CA LEU A 92 -3.54 -4.95 -12.36
C LEU A 92 -5.02 -4.91 -12.79
N PHE A 93 -5.95 -4.95 -11.83
CA PHE A 93 -7.38 -4.81 -12.13
C PHE A 93 -7.73 -3.43 -12.64
N ILE A 94 -7.21 -2.36 -12.03
CA ILE A 94 -7.42 -0.97 -12.45
C ILE A 94 -6.99 -0.79 -13.91
N TRP A 95 -5.85 -1.36 -14.32
CA TRP A 95 -5.40 -1.34 -15.71
C TRP A 95 -6.35 -2.05 -16.68
N LYS A 96 -6.92 -3.19 -16.27
CA LYS A 96 -7.94 -3.90 -17.07
C LYS A 96 -9.24 -3.09 -17.16
N THR A 97 -9.70 -2.51 -16.05
CA THR A 97 -10.93 -1.71 -15.99
C THR A 97 -10.80 -0.41 -16.79
N LEU A 98 -9.62 0.20 -16.83
CA LEU A 98 -9.28 1.33 -17.69
C LEU A 98 -9.44 1.02 -19.18
N LYS A 99 -9.02 -0.19 -19.62
CA LYS A 99 -9.18 -0.62 -21.02
C LYS A 99 -10.66 -0.76 -21.42
N LEU A 100 -11.51 -1.10 -20.45
CA LEU A 100 -12.96 -1.23 -20.63
C LEU A 100 -13.71 0.11 -20.54
N GLN A 101 -13.00 1.24 -20.35
CA GLN A 101 -13.57 2.58 -20.15
C GLN A 101 -14.59 2.69 -18.98
N ALA A 102 -14.61 1.71 -18.08
CA ALA A 102 -15.47 1.70 -16.90
C ALA A 102 -14.88 2.58 -15.78
N THR A 103 -14.99 3.90 -15.94
CA THR A 103 -14.36 4.90 -15.07
C THR A 103 -14.85 4.85 -13.62
N GLN A 104 -16.14 4.60 -13.38
CA GLN A 104 -16.71 4.50 -12.03
C GLN A 104 -16.20 3.28 -11.24
N SER A 105 -15.96 2.15 -11.92
CA SER A 105 -15.38 0.97 -11.28
C SER A 105 -13.88 1.15 -11.01
N ALA A 106 -13.17 1.80 -11.94
CA ALA A 106 -11.75 2.10 -11.78
C ALA A 106 -11.49 3.01 -10.58
N THR A 107 -12.31 4.04 -10.35
CA THR A 107 -12.18 4.90 -9.15
C THR A 107 -12.45 4.13 -7.87
N GLY A 108 -13.48 3.29 -7.81
CA GLY A 108 -13.77 2.42 -6.66
C GLY A 108 -12.58 1.52 -6.29
N LEU A 109 -11.93 0.92 -7.29
CA LEU A 109 -10.74 0.08 -7.07
C LEU A 109 -9.53 0.88 -6.57
N ILE A 110 -9.37 2.13 -7.01
CA ILE A 110 -8.32 3.03 -6.48
C ILE A 110 -8.58 3.32 -5.00
N TYR A 111 -9.82 3.58 -4.59
CA TYR A 111 -10.16 3.79 -3.17
C TYR A 111 -9.80 2.61 -2.29
N VAL A 112 -10.15 1.40 -2.73
CA VAL A 112 -9.82 0.18 -1.98
C VAL A 112 -8.30 -0.01 -1.91
N SER A 113 -7.58 0.26 -2.99
CA SER A 113 -6.11 0.18 -3.02
C SER A 113 -5.48 1.14 -2.00
N VAL A 114 -5.99 2.37 -1.97
CA VAL A 114 -5.54 3.43 -1.07
C VAL A 114 -5.81 3.07 0.40
N LEU A 115 -7.01 2.59 0.72
CA LEU A 115 -7.36 2.13 2.07
C LEU A 115 -6.47 0.98 2.51
N SER A 116 -6.22 0.02 1.62
CA SER A 116 -5.33 -1.13 1.89
C SER A 116 -3.92 -0.70 2.28
N ILE A 117 -3.35 0.26 1.54
CA ILE A 117 -2.03 0.84 1.84
C ILE A 117 -2.04 1.54 3.20
N LEU A 118 -3.11 2.29 3.50
CA LEU A 118 -3.27 3.00 4.77
C LEU A 118 -3.30 2.04 5.96
N PHE A 119 -4.02 0.93 5.83
CA PHE A 119 -4.02 -0.14 6.83
C PHE A 119 -2.64 -0.76 7.04
N GLY A 120 -1.92 -1.06 5.96
CA GLY A 120 -0.55 -1.56 6.04
C GLY A 120 0.37 -0.57 6.78
N ASP A 121 0.32 0.71 6.41
CA ASP A 121 1.16 1.78 7.00
C ASP A 121 0.90 1.99 8.49
N LEU A 122 -0.36 1.88 8.93
CA LEU A 122 -0.74 1.96 10.34
C LEU A 122 -0.17 0.79 11.15
N LEU A 123 -0.24 -0.43 10.60
CA LEU A 123 0.31 -1.61 11.25
C LEU A 123 1.85 -1.55 11.33
N PHE A 124 2.53 -1.10 10.26
CA PHE A 124 3.98 -0.89 10.32
C PHE A 124 4.38 0.10 11.40
N LYS A 125 3.67 1.23 11.53
CA LYS A 125 3.92 2.21 12.59
C LYS A 125 3.62 1.68 13.99
N TYR A 126 2.62 0.81 14.13
CA TYR A 126 2.36 0.13 15.39
C TYR A 126 3.55 -0.75 15.81
N TYR A 127 4.12 -1.52 14.87
CA TYR A 127 5.33 -2.30 15.13
C TYR A 127 6.55 -1.43 15.44
N LEU A 128 6.71 -0.30 14.74
CA LEU A 128 7.75 0.69 15.05
C LEU A 128 7.65 1.18 16.49
N LEU A 129 6.45 1.52 16.96
CA LEU A 129 6.25 2.03 18.32
C LEU A 129 6.41 0.94 19.39
N LYS A 130 5.98 -0.29 19.10
CA LYS A 130 6.02 -1.40 20.06
C LYS A 130 7.42 -1.99 20.21
N PHE A 131 8.16 -2.14 19.11
CA PHE A 131 9.45 -2.83 19.09
C PHE A 131 10.65 -1.93 18.75
N GLY A 132 10.42 -0.67 18.37
CA GLY A 132 11.49 0.30 18.13
C GLY A 132 12.13 0.23 16.74
N PHE A 133 11.57 -0.50 15.78
CA PHE A 133 12.13 -0.63 14.42
C PHE A 133 11.74 0.55 13.52
N LEU A 134 12.72 1.17 12.84
CA LEU A 134 12.47 2.15 11.78
C LEU A 134 11.99 1.44 10.50
N LEU A 135 10.71 1.64 10.13
CA LEU A 135 10.14 1.28 8.84
C LEU A 135 9.34 2.47 8.28
#